data_AF-A0A383ATB1-F1
#
_entry.id   AF-A0A383ATB1-F1
#
_cell.length_a   1.000
_cell.length_b   1.000
_cell.length_c   1.000
_cell.angle_alpha   90.00
_cell.angle_beta   90.00
_cell.angle_gamma   90.00
#
_symmetry.space_group_name_H-M   'P 1'
#
loop_
_entity.id
_entity.type
_entity.pdbx_description
1 polymer ?
#
loop_
_entity_poly.entity_id
_entity_poly.type
_entity_poly.pdbx_seq_one_letter_code
_entity_poly.pdbx_strand_id
1 'polypeptide(L)'
;KPMNQLRMMEDSVVIYRISRAPERRLFYIDVGNLPKAKAEQYLRDQMNRFQNKLVYDVDTGEIKDERKHMSMLEDFWLPRREGGRGTEISRLPGGQNLGEMEDVIFFQTKLYRALNIPPSRLEQASGFSLGRESEITRDELKFSKFIGRLRNQFTTFFDQLLRSQLILKGIIREEQWDDISSEIQYKWAEDSYYRETKNSEMLMARLGLLREVSDYAGRYFSMEHIKRTVLQMTDEEIREMQKEIDAEVT
;
A
#
# COMPACT_ATOMS: atom_id res chain seq x y z
N LYS A 1 7.64 -7.87 -10.49
CA LYS A 1 8.91 -7.10 -10.37
C LYS A 1 8.97 -6.23 -9.10
N PRO A 2 8.08 -5.23 -8.88
CA PRO A 2 8.16 -4.35 -7.70
C PRO A 2 7.99 -5.12 -6.38
N MET A 3 7.12 -6.14 -6.33
CA MET A 3 6.95 -7.00 -5.15
C MET A 3 8.24 -7.74 -4.76
N ASN A 4 8.94 -8.32 -5.73
CA ASN A 4 10.19 -9.04 -5.46
C ASN A 4 11.28 -8.10 -4.97
N GLN A 5 11.33 -6.86 -5.49
CA GLN A 5 12.26 -5.84 -5.03
C GLN A 5 11.96 -5.41 -3.60
N LEU A 6 10.68 -5.22 -3.25
CA LEU A 6 10.27 -4.90 -1.89
C LEU A 6 10.66 -6.01 -0.91
N ARG A 7 10.33 -7.27 -1.22
CA ARG A 7 10.70 -8.41 -0.37
C ARG A 7 12.21 -8.52 -0.17
N MET A 8 12.99 -8.37 -1.25
CA MET A 8 14.44 -8.41 -1.17
C MET A 8 15.00 -7.27 -0.28
N MET A 9 14.42 -6.08 -0.34
CA MET A 9 14.80 -4.95 0.51
C MET A 9 14.40 -5.18 1.97
N GLU A 10 13.20 -5.67 2.24
CA GLU A 10 12.74 -6.05 3.58
C GLU A 10 13.68 -7.09 4.20
N ASP A 11 13.97 -8.17 3.46
CA ASP A 11 14.90 -9.22 3.90
C ASP A 11 16.30 -8.65 4.14
N SER A 12 16.79 -7.78 3.24
CA SER A 12 18.11 -7.17 3.37
C SER A 12 18.21 -6.25 4.59
N VAL A 13 17.17 -5.47 4.89
CA VAL A 13 17.11 -4.61 6.07
C VAL A 13 17.10 -5.45 7.34
N VAL A 14 16.32 -6.54 7.37
CA VAL A 14 16.29 -7.47 8.49
C VAL A 14 17.66 -8.13 8.69
N ILE A 15 18.29 -8.63 7.62
CA ILE A 15 19.63 -9.24 7.68
C ILE A 15 20.68 -8.22 8.13
N TYR A 16 20.64 -6.99 7.61
CA TYR A 16 21.55 -5.92 8.02
C TYR A 16 21.37 -5.58 9.50
N ARG A 17 20.12 -5.49 9.96
CA ARG A 17 19.80 -5.25 11.37
C ARG A 17 20.28 -6.38 12.28
N ILE A 18 20.01 -7.63 11.94
CA ILE A 18 20.43 -8.79 12.74
C ILE A 18 21.96 -8.93 12.75
N SER A 19 22.60 -8.79 11.59
CA SER A 19 24.06 -9.01 11.45
C SER A 19 24.93 -7.90 12.03
N ARG A 20 24.41 -6.67 12.11
CA ARG A 20 25.13 -5.48 12.60
C ARG A 20 24.56 -4.87 13.88
N ALA A 21 23.49 -5.42 14.44
CA ALA A 21 23.02 -5.11 15.79
C ALA A 21 24.06 -5.42 16.88
N PRO A 22 24.78 -6.57 16.84
CA PRO A 22 25.86 -6.79 17.79
C PRO A 22 27.10 -5.96 17.44
N GLU A 23 27.69 -5.32 18.44
CA GLU A 23 29.04 -4.76 18.31
C GLU A 23 30.04 -5.91 18.10
N ARG A 24 30.91 -5.78 17.09
CA ARG A 24 31.97 -6.76 16.82
C ARG A 24 33.27 -6.27 17.41
N ARG A 25 34.04 -7.17 18.02
CA ARG A 25 35.33 -6.84 18.64
C ARG A 25 36.45 -7.59 17.92
N LEU A 26 37.53 -6.87 17.65
CA LEU A 26 38.79 -7.43 17.17
C LEU A 26 39.77 -7.49 18.34
N PHE A 27 40.13 -8.71 18.71
CA PHE A 27 41.17 -9.01 19.69
C PHE A 27 42.48 -9.21 18.95
N TYR A 28 43.38 -8.24 19.07
CA TYR A 28 44.76 -8.41 18.63
C TYR A 28 45.54 -9.01 19.77
N ILE A 29 45.98 -10.26 19.63
CA ILE A 29 46.78 -10.95 20.64
C ILE A 29 48.23 -10.95 20.20
N ASP A 30 49.10 -10.45 21.07
CA ASP A 30 50.54 -10.58 20.87
C ASP A 30 50.98 -12.02 21.18
N VAL A 31 51.56 -12.68 20.18
CA VAL A 31 52.09 -14.05 20.29
C VAL A 31 53.61 -14.08 20.46
N GLY A 32 54.27 -12.92 20.53
CA GLY A 32 55.72 -12.79 20.63
C GLY A 32 56.48 -13.58 19.54
N ASN A 33 57.65 -14.10 19.90
CA ASN A 33 58.49 -14.91 19.00
C ASN A 33 58.13 -16.42 19.03
N LEU A 34 56.89 -16.78 19.35
CA LEU A 34 56.45 -18.18 19.37
C LEU A 34 56.43 -18.78 17.95
N PRO A 35 56.91 -20.03 17.75
CA PRO A 35 56.71 -20.75 16.49
C PRO A 35 55.23 -20.84 16.12
N LYS A 36 54.89 -20.85 14.83
CA LYS A 36 53.50 -20.79 14.32
C LYS A 36 52.55 -21.77 15.04
N ALA A 37 52.97 -23.02 15.24
CA ALA A 37 52.17 -24.03 15.92
C ALA A 37 51.85 -23.66 17.40
N LYS A 38 52.82 -23.12 18.13
CA LYS A 38 52.62 -22.69 19.53
C LYS A 38 51.83 -21.38 19.62
N ALA A 39 51.97 -20.49 18.65
CA ALA A 39 51.19 -19.26 18.56
C ALA A 39 49.71 -19.55 18.32
N GLU A 40 49.38 -20.50 17.44
CA GLU A 40 47.99 -20.95 17.22
C GLU A 40 47.41 -21.63 18.46
N GLN A 41 48.20 -22.42 19.18
CA GLN A 41 47.78 -23.03 20.45
C GLN A 41 47.49 -21.97 21.51
N TYR A 42 48.39 -21.00 21.69
CA TYR A 42 48.20 -19.89 22.62
C TYR A 42 46.96 -19.06 22.26
N LEU A 43 46.72 -18.77 20.98
CA LEU A 43 45.52 -18.08 20.52
C LEU A 43 44.26 -18.85 20.89
N ARG A 44 44.22 -20.17 20.65
CA ARG A 44 43.08 -21.04 21.01
C ARG A 44 42.82 -21.05 22.52
N ASP A 45 43.87 -21.08 23.33
CA ASP A 45 43.74 -21.05 24.79
C ASP A 45 43.18 -19.71 25.28
N GLN A 46 43.60 -18.58 24.68
CA GLN A 46 43.05 -17.26 25.00
C GLN A 46 41.61 -17.11 24.52
N MET A 47 41.29 -17.61 23.32
CA MET A 47 39.92 -17.65 22.80
C MET A 47 38.99 -18.38 23.77
N ASN A 48 39.36 -19.58 24.22
CA ASN A 48 38.54 -20.37 25.14
C ASN A 48 38.34 -19.71 26.52
N ARG A 49 39.29 -18.87 26.97
CA ARG A 49 39.20 -18.16 28.26
C ARG A 49 38.31 -16.93 28.22
N PHE A 50 38.35 -16.19 27.11
CA PHE A 50 37.68 -14.89 26.97
C PHE A 50 36.46 -14.92 26.05
N GLN A 51 36.07 -16.09 25.54
CA GLN A 51 34.84 -16.26 24.77
C GLN A 51 33.62 -16.02 25.68
N ASN A 52 32.93 -14.90 25.46
CA ASN A 52 31.62 -14.65 26.06
C ASN A 52 30.58 -15.54 25.35
N LYS A 53 30.06 -16.55 26.05
CA LYS A 53 28.95 -17.38 25.59
C LYS A 53 27.64 -16.83 26.14
N LEU A 54 27.13 -15.76 25.54
CA LEU A 54 25.77 -15.33 25.80
C LEU A 54 24.89 -15.89 24.69
N VAL A 55 24.14 -16.95 25.02
CA VAL A 55 23.20 -17.57 24.09
C VAL A 55 21.81 -17.04 24.42
N TYR A 56 21.16 -16.45 23.44
CA TYR A 56 19.74 -16.08 23.52
C TYR A 56 18.93 -17.27 23.02
N ASP A 57 18.12 -17.86 23.89
CA ASP A 57 17.19 -18.92 23.52
C ASP A 57 15.93 -18.28 22.92
N VAL A 58 15.75 -18.47 21.60
CA VAL A 58 14.67 -17.84 20.82
C VAL A 58 13.30 -18.40 21.23
N ASP A 59 13.23 -19.61 21.79
CA ASP A 59 11.98 -20.27 22.14
C ASP A 59 11.47 -19.88 23.54
N THR A 60 12.37 -19.58 24.48
CA THR A 60 12.01 -19.27 25.89
C THR A 60 12.25 -17.82 26.30
N GLY A 61 13.00 -17.04 25.53
CA GLY A 61 13.31 -15.64 25.85
C GLY A 61 14.23 -15.46 27.07
N GLU A 62 14.73 -16.56 27.64
CA GLU A 62 15.66 -16.56 28.76
C GLU A 62 17.12 -16.58 28.27
N ILE A 63 17.99 -15.88 29.00
CA ILE A 63 19.43 -15.93 28.75
C ILE A 63 19.96 -17.19 29.44
N LYS A 64 20.25 -18.24 28.67
CA LYS A 64 20.86 -19.49 29.18
C LYS A 64 22.32 -19.60 28.78
N ASP A 65 23.17 -19.91 29.75
CA ASP A 65 24.60 -20.18 29.54
C ASP A 65 24.81 -21.63 29.09
N GLU A 66 24.51 -21.93 27.82
CA GLU A 66 24.76 -23.24 27.24
C GLU A 66 26.11 -23.30 26.50
N ARG A 67 26.98 -24.20 26.95
CA ARG A 67 28.40 -24.27 26.55
C ARG A 67 28.65 -24.70 25.10
N LYS A 68 27.64 -25.00 24.27
CA LYS A 68 27.80 -25.72 23.00
C LYS A 68 27.23 -25.05 21.73
N HIS A 69 26.59 -23.88 21.84
CA HIS A 69 26.03 -23.17 20.68
C HIS A 69 26.87 -21.93 20.31
N MET A 70 27.02 -21.67 19.00
CA MET A 70 27.77 -20.53 18.47
C MET A 70 27.08 -19.22 18.88
N SER A 71 27.81 -18.33 19.56
CA SER A 71 27.32 -17.02 20.02
C SER A 71 27.07 -16.07 18.84
N MET A 72 26.02 -15.24 18.92
CA MET A 72 25.73 -14.17 17.95
C MET A 72 26.79 -13.05 17.93
N LEU A 73 27.69 -13.00 18.91
CA LEU A 73 28.84 -12.11 18.93
C LEU A 73 30.04 -12.80 18.27
N GLU A 74 30.25 -12.53 16.97
CA GLU A 74 31.47 -12.96 16.28
C GLU A 74 32.64 -12.05 16.70
N ASP A 75 33.34 -12.44 17.77
CA ASP A 75 34.62 -11.86 18.16
C ASP A 75 35.74 -12.38 17.22
N PHE A 76 36.49 -11.48 16.58
CA PHE A 76 37.60 -11.84 15.71
C PHE A 76 38.92 -11.84 16.48
N TRP A 77 39.73 -12.88 16.29
CA TRP A 77 41.01 -13.07 16.98
C TRP A 77 42.14 -13.08 15.96
N LEU A 78 43.04 -12.11 16.05
CA LEU A 78 44.14 -11.94 15.10
C LEU A 78 45.48 -11.98 15.84
N PRO A 79 46.36 -12.97 15.55
CA PRO A 79 47.70 -12.99 16.12
C PRO A 79 48.55 -11.88 15.48
N ARG A 80 49.25 -11.10 16.30
CA ARG A 80 50.28 -10.16 15.85
C ARG A 80 51.65 -10.60 16.36
N ARG A 81 52.66 -10.46 15.50
CA ARG A 81 54.07 -10.68 15.84
C ARG A 81 54.74 -9.31 15.90
N GLU A 82 55.41 -9.02 17.01
CA GLU A 82 56.32 -7.89 17.26
C GLU A 82 56.05 -6.58 16.48
N GLY A 83 55.63 -5.54 17.20
CA GLY A 83 55.49 -4.20 16.64
C GLY A 83 55.18 -3.10 17.68
N GLY A 84 55.54 -3.31 18.95
CA GLY A 84 55.39 -2.31 20.04
C GLY A 84 53.96 -1.95 20.44
N ARG A 85 52.94 -2.39 19.70
CA ARG A 85 51.54 -2.32 20.11
C ARG A 85 51.16 -3.65 20.74
N GLY A 86 50.94 -3.64 22.06
CA GLY A 86 50.55 -4.80 22.84
C GLY A 86 49.17 -5.35 22.46
N THR A 87 48.61 -6.21 23.31
CA THR A 87 47.27 -6.75 23.10
C THR A 87 46.24 -5.62 23.16
N GLU A 88 45.53 -5.39 22.05
CA GLU A 88 44.54 -4.30 21.95
C GLU A 88 43.18 -4.87 21.53
N ILE A 89 42.11 -4.33 22.10
CA ILE A 89 40.73 -4.64 21.72
C ILE A 89 40.20 -3.45 20.92
N SER A 90 39.98 -3.66 19.62
CA SER A 90 39.34 -2.66 18.76
C SER A 90 37.87 -3.02 18.58
N ARG A 91 36.97 -2.06 18.75
CA ARG A 91 35.54 -2.24 18.48
C ARG A 91 35.26 -1.80 17.05
N LEU A 92 34.63 -2.66 16.26
CA LEU A 92 34.01 -2.22 15.03
C LEU A 92 32.68 -1.57 15.40
N PRO A 93 32.41 -0.35 14.93
CA PRO A 93 31.11 0.27 15.16
C PRO A 93 30.02 -0.64 14.60
N GLY A 94 28.92 -0.79 15.35
CA GLY A 94 27.71 -1.43 14.84
C GLY A 94 27.15 -0.69 13.64
N GLY A 95 26.08 -1.24 13.04
CA GLY A 95 25.40 -0.57 11.94
C GLY A 95 24.88 0.81 12.40
N GLN A 96 25.36 1.89 11.77
CA GLN A 96 24.71 3.20 11.88
C GLN A 96 23.46 3.22 10.98
N ASN A 97 22.47 4.05 11.32
CA ASN A 97 21.21 4.23 10.58
C ASN A 97 20.31 2.98 10.46
N LEU A 98 20.29 2.11 11.47
CA LEU A 98 19.39 0.94 11.52
C LEU A 98 17.89 1.32 11.49
N GLY A 99 17.55 2.56 11.77
CA GLY A 99 16.16 3.06 11.80
C GLY A 99 15.64 3.63 10.49
N GLU A 100 16.50 3.88 9.48
CA GLU A 100 16.06 4.44 8.20
C GLU A 100 15.26 3.40 7.42
N MET A 101 13.96 3.66 7.23
CA MET A 101 13.03 2.80 6.47
C MET A 101 12.53 3.48 5.20
N GLU A 102 13.11 4.62 4.82
CA GLU A 102 12.67 5.42 3.67
C GLU A 102 12.72 4.61 2.37
N ASP A 103 13.75 3.79 2.18
CA ASP A 103 13.88 2.93 1.00
C ASP A 103 12.75 1.89 0.93
N VAL A 104 12.42 1.26 2.07
CA VAL A 104 11.34 0.27 2.15
C VAL A 104 10.00 0.94 1.85
N ILE A 105 9.74 2.12 2.44
CA ILE A 105 8.54 2.92 2.19
C ILE A 105 8.45 3.33 0.71
N PHE A 106 9.57 3.71 0.09
CA PHE A 106 9.61 4.04 -1.34
C PHE A 106 9.21 2.86 -2.23
N PHE A 107 9.78 1.67 -1.98
CA PHE A 107 9.43 0.47 -2.74
C PHE A 107 8.01 -0.02 -2.46
N GLN A 108 7.53 0.17 -1.23
CA GLN A 108 6.14 -0.07 -0.85
C GLN A 108 5.21 0.83 -1.68
N THR A 109 5.40 2.14 -1.65
CA THR A 109 4.61 3.10 -2.44
C THR A 109 4.68 2.80 -3.94
N LYS A 110 5.84 2.39 -4.44
CA LYS A 110 6.01 1.95 -5.84
C LYS A 110 5.21 0.68 -6.17
N LEU A 111 5.14 -0.28 -5.25
CA LEU A 111 4.31 -1.47 -5.39
C LEU A 111 2.82 -1.10 -5.44
N TYR A 112 2.35 -0.27 -4.51
CA TYR A 112 0.94 0.16 -4.49
C TYR A 112 0.54 0.95 -5.73
N ARG A 113 1.41 1.82 -6.24
CA ARG A 113 1.21 2.48 -7.54
C ARG A 113 1.13 1.49 -8.70
N ALA A 114 1.94 0.43 -8.68
CA ALA A 114 1.89 -0.62 -9.70
C ALA A 114 0.60 -1.46 -9.64
N LEU A 115 -0.03 -1.54 -8.46
CA LEU A 115 -1.35 -2.19 -8.27
C LEU A 115 -2.53 -1.28 -8.65
N ASN A 116 -2.27 -0.07 -9.18
CA ASN A 116 -3.28 0.96 -9.47
C ASN A 116 -4.13 1.36 -8.25
N ILE A 117 -3.59 1.20 -7.04
CA ILE A 117 -4.27 1.62 -5.81
C ILE A 117 -3.98 3.11 -5.57
N PRO A 118 -5.00 3.94 -5.25
CA PRO A 118 -4.79 5.35 -4.95
C PRO A 118 -3.84 5.57 -3.77
N PRO A 119 -2.92 6.55 -3.86
CA PRO A 119 -2.02 6.87 -2.74
C PRO A 119 -2.76 7.36 -1.50
N SER A 120 -3.95 7.95 -1.67
CA SER A 120 -4.85 8.34 -0.57
C SER A 120 -5.26 7.17 0.33
N ARG A 121 -5.24 5.93 -0.19
CA ARG A 121 -5.52 4.72 0.60
C ARG A 121 -4.29 4.24 1.39
N LEU A 122 -3.09 4.69 1.03
CA LEU A 122 -1.82 4.34 1.67
C LEU A 122 -1.46 5.34 2.78
N GLU A 123 -1.59 6.63 2.49
CA GLU A 123 -1.16 7.72 3.36
C GLU A 123 -2.33 8.20 4.23
N GLN A 124 -2.80 7.36 5.15
CA GLN A 124 -3.79 7.76 6.16
C GLN A 124 -3.20 8.65 7.29
N ALA A 125 -1.97 9.14 7.13
CA ALA A 125 -1.17 9.72 8.21
C ALA A 125 -1.04 11.25 8.20
N SER A 126 -1.73 11.99 7.32
CA SER A 126 -1.67 13.47 7.34
C SER A 126 -3.04 14.09 7.56
N GLY A 127 -3.33 14.32 8.84
CA GLY A 127 -4.34 15.26 9.33
C GLY A 127 -5.75 14.72 9.25
N PHE A 128 -6.27 14.31 10.39
CA PHE A 128 -7.71 14.15 10.61
C PHE A 128 -8.39 15.52 10.42
N SER A 129 -8.77 15.86 9.18
CA SER A 129 -9.57 17.04 8.89
C SER A 129 -11.04 16.67 9.11
N LEU A 130 -11.52 16.89 10.34
CA LEU A 130 -12.89 16.64 10.82
C LEU A 130 -13.96 17.52 10.15
N GLY A 131 -13.86 17.77 8.84
CA GLY A 131 -14.81 18.61 8.12
C GLY A 131 -14.77 18.50 6.60
N ARG A 132 -13.87 17.69 6.02
CA ARG A 132 -13.78 17.43 4.58
C ARG A 132 -13.40 15.97 4.26
N GLU A 133 -13.86 15.02 5.06
CA GLU A 133 -13.63 13.58 4.80
C GLU A 133 -14.29 13.08 3.49
N SER A 134 -15.14 13.90 2.86
CA SER A 134 -15.91 13.52 1.68
C SER A 134 -15.46 14.19 0.37
N GLU A 135 -14.41 15.02 0.34
CA GLU A 135 -13.94 15.55 -0.94
C GLU A 135 -13.54 14.39 -1.86
N ILE A 136 -14.35 14.16 -2.89
CA ILE A 136 -14.08 13.15 -3.92
C ILE A 136 -12.75 13.52 -4.57
N THR A 137 -11.70 12.87 -4.12
CA THR A 137 -10.38 13.09 -4.69
C THR A 137 -10.41 12.65 -6.15
N ARG A 138 -9.72 13.42 -7.00
CA ARG A 138 -9.54 13.08 -8.43
C ARG A 138 -9.02 11.63 -8.61
N ASP A 139 -8.27 11.14 -7.63
CA ASP A 139 -7.70 9.80 -7.66
C ASP A 139 -8.73 8.70 -7.35
N GLU A 140 -9.71 8.95 -6.47
CA GLU A 140 -10.83 8.02 -6.25
C GLU A 140 -11.70 7.90 -7.51
N LEU A 141 -11.91 9.01 -8.25
CA LEU A 141 -12.63 8.98 -9.53
C LEU A 141 -11.90 8.13 -10.58
N LYS A 142 -10.56 8.24 -10.66
CA LYS A 142 -9.76 7.40 -11.57
C LYS A 142 -9.85 5.92 -11.16
N PHE A 143 -9.85 5.63 -9.86
CA PHE A 143 -9.98 4.28 -9.35
C PHE A 143 -11.36 3.68 -9.66
N SER A 144 -12.43 4.45 -9.45
CA SER A 144 -13.79 4.06 -9.84
C SER A 144 -13.88 3.73 -11.34
N LYS A 145 -13.28 4.56 -12.22
CA LYS A 145 -13.19 4.25 -13.67
C LYS A 145 -12.36 3.00 -13.97
N PHE A 146 -11.30 2.74 -13.20
CA PHE A 146 -10.51 1.51 -13.31
C PHE A 146 -11.35 0.28 -12.95
N ILE A 147 -12.07 0.31 -11.83
CA ILE A 147 -13.01 -0.76 -11.44
C ILE A 147 -14.12 -0.93 -12.49
N GLY A 148 -14.65 0.15 -13.04
CA GLY A 148 -15.64 0.10 -14.14
C GLY A 148 -15.11 -0.65 -15.37
N ARG A 149 -13.85 -0.44 -15.74
CA ARG A 149 -13.22 -1.19 -16.85
C ARG A 149 -13.07 -2.67 -16.53
N LEU A 150 -12.70 -3.04 -15.30
CA LEU A 150 -12.62 -4.44 -14.87
C LEU A 150 -14.01 -5.11 -14.89
N ARG A 151 -15.04 -4.41 -14.41
CA ARG A 151 -16.43 -4.86 -14.47
C ARG A 151 -16.89 -5.11 -15.90
N ASN A 152 -16.56 -4.22 -16.84
CA ASN A 152 -16.90 -4.41 -18.25
C ASN A 152 -16.22 -5.63 -18.87
N GLN A 153 -14.99 -5.96 -18.48
CA GLN A 153 -14.35 -7.21 -18.91
C GLN A 153 -15.07 -8.44 -18.36
N PHE A 154 -15.59 -8.35 -17.13
CA PHE A 154 -16.38 -9.42 -16.52
C PHE A 154 -17.76 -9.55 -17.15
N THR A 155 -18.33 -8.46 -17.68
CA THR A 155 -19.59 -8.49 -18.43
C THR A 155 -19.54 -9.46 -19.61
N THR A 156 -18.44 -9.47 -20.38
CA THR A 156 -18.26 -10.41 -21.50
C THR A 156 -18.32 -11.87 -21.05
N PHE A 157 -17.86 -12.17 -19.84
CA PHE A 157 -17.97 -13.52 -19.27
C PHE A 157 -19.43 -13.89 -18.95
N PHE A 158 -20.19 -12.95 -18.38
CA PHE A 158 -21.63 -13.15 -18.16
C PHE A 158 -22.42 -13.32 -19.46
N ASP A 159 -22.06 -12.57 -20.50
CA ASP A 159 -22.68 -12.71 -21.83
C ASP A 159 -22.48 -14.11 -22.41
N GLN A 160 -21.27 -14.67 -22.30
CA GLN A 160 -20.98 -16.02 -22.77
C GLN A 160 -21.80 -17.08 -22.00
N LEU A 161 -21.92 -16.92 -20.68
CA LEU A 161 -22.74 -17.80 -19.84
C LEU A 161 -24.22 -17.70 -20.19
N LEU A 162 -24.73 -16.47 -20.33
CA LEU A 162 -26.14 -16.22 -20.65
C LEU A 162 -26.50 -16.76 -22.03
N ARG A 163 -25.67 -16.50 -23.05
CA ARG A 163 -25.81 -17.06 -24.40
C ARG A 163 -25.92 -18.57 -24.36
N SER A 164 -24.96 -19.23 -23.70
CA SER A 164 -24.91 -20.69 -23.60
C SER A 164 -26.18 -21.25 -22.96
N GLN A 165 -26.62 -20.64 -21.86
CA GLN A 165 -27.81 -21.08 -21.12
C GLN A 165 -29.11 -20.88 -21.91
N LEU A 166 -29.25 -19.77 -22.64
CA LEU A 166 -30.45 -19.47 -23.43
C LEU A 166 -30.57 -20.40 -24.65
N ILE A 167 -29.45 -20.73 -25.30
CA ILE A 167 -29.41 -21.70 -26.40
C ILE A 167 -29.74 -23.11 -25.89
N LEU A 168 -29.14 -23.54 -24.78
CA LEU A 168 -29.41 -24.86 -24.19
C LEU A 168 -30.86 -25.05 -23.74
N LYS A 169 -31.50 -23.98 -23.28
CA LYS A 169 -32.93 -23.99 -22.92
C LYS A 169 -33.87 -23.86 -24.13
N GLY A 170 -33.34 -23.61 -25.32
CA GLY A 170 -34.13 -23.43 -26.55
C GLY A 170 -34.98 -22.16 -26.57
N ILE A 171 -34.62 -21.14 -25.79
CA ILE A 171 -35.34 -19.86 -25.75
C ILE A 171 -34.98 -19.00 -26.97
N ILE A 172 -33.71 -19.04 -27.38
CA ILE A 172 -33.19 -18.28 -28.53
C ILE A 172 -32.46 -19.20 -29.51
N ARG A 173 -32.40 -18.80 -30.77
CA ARG A 173 -31.46 -19.36 -31.75
C ARG A 173 -30.14 -18.58 -31.71
N GLU A 174 -29.05 -19.21 -32.15
CA GLU A 174 -27.71 -18.61 -32.12
C GLU A 174 -27.63 -17.29 -32.89
N GLU A 175 -28.34 -17.18 -34.02
CA GLU A 175 -28.39 -15.97 -34.86
C GLU A 175 -29.07 -14.77 -34.18
N GLN A 176 -29.96 -15.01 -33.21
CA GLN A 176 -30.70 -13.95 -32.51
C GLN A 176 -29.90 -13.34 -31.35
N TRP A 177 -28.75 -13.93 -31.00
CA TRP A 177 -27.94 -13.45 -29.89
C TRP A 177 -27.38 -12.05 -30.15
N ASP A 178 -26.97 -11.75 -31.38
CA ASP A 178 -26.31 -10.47 -31.69
C ASP A 178 -27.25 -9.28 -31.47
N ASP A 179 -28.52 -9.40 -31.85
CA ASP A 179 -29.55 -8.38 -31.61
C ASP A 179 -29.79 -8.17 -30.11
N ILE A 180 -29.99 -9.27 -29.37
CA ILE A 180 -30.29 -9.23 -27.93
C ILE A 180 -29.11 -8.69 -27.11
N SER A 181 -27.88 -9.09 -27.48
CA SER A 181 -26.67 -8.72 -26.74
C SER A 181 -26.46 -7.21 -26.69
N SER A 182 -26.93 -6.47 -27.70
CA SER A 182 -26.81 -5.02 -27.78
C SER A 182 -27.74 -4.28 -26.79
N GLU A 183 -28.84 -4.91 -26.39
CA GLU A 183 -29.84 -4.33 -25.50
C GLU A 183 -29.57 -4.67 -24.02
N ILE A 184 -28.75 -5.68 -23.75
CA ILE A 184 -28.47 -6.12 -22.38
C ILE A 184 -27.48 -5.17 -21.71
N GLN A 185 -27.90 -4.61 -20.56
CA GLN A 185 -27.04 -3.80 -19.71
C GLN A 185 -26.96 -4.40 -18.30
N TYR A 186 -25.74 -4.69 -17.85
CA TYR A 186 -25.48 -5.19 -16.52
C TYR A 186 -25.27 -4.02 -15.56
N LYS A 187 -26.17 -3.91 -14.58
CA LYS A 187 -26.05 -2.94 -13.48
C LYS A 187 -25.38 -3.61 -12.29
N TRP A 188 -24.20 -3.12 -11.94
CA TRP A 188 -23.47 -3.58 -10.78
C TRP A 188 -23.99 -2.91 -9.52
N ALA A 189 -24.07 -3.65 -8.41
CA ALA A 189 -24.34 -3.04 -7.12
C ALA A 189 -23.18 -2.09 -6.75
N GLU A 190 -23.53 -0.87 -6.38
CA GLU A 190 -22.61 0.14 -5.87
C GLU A 190 -22.93 0.38 -4.40
N ASP A 191 -21.92 0.79 -3.63
CA ASP A 191 -22.10 1.18 -2.24
C ASP A 191 -23.07 2.37 -2.17
N SER A 192 -24.16 2.20 -1.41
CA SER A 192 -25.20 3.22 -1.27
C SER A 192 -24.65 4.49 -0.64
N TYR A 193 -23.72 4.36 0.32
CA TYR A 193 -23.22 5.50 1.09
C TYR A 193 -22.45 6.47 0.20
N TYR A 194 -21.47 5.99 -0.56
CA TYR A 194 -20.64 6.84 -1.42
C TYR A 194 -21.45 7.52 -2.53
N ARG A 195 -22.43 6.80 -3.11
CA ARG A 195 -23.33 7.36 -4.12
C ARG A 195 -24.19 8.47 -3.54
N GLU A 196 -24.74 8.26 -2.35
CA GLU A 196 -25.57 9.23 -1.65
C GLU A 196 -24.78 10.49 -1.25
N THR A 197 -23.57 10.32 -0.70
CA THR A 197 -22.67 11.44 -0.39
C THR A 197 -22.35 12.24 -1.64
N LYS A 198 -21.97 11.57 -2.75
CA LYS A 198 -21.67 12.24 -4.03
C LYS A 198 -22.87 13.01 -4.58
N ASN A 199 -24.06 12.41 -4.53
CA ASN A 199 -25.27 13.06 -4.99
C ASN A 199 -25.63 14.27 -4.12
N SER A 200 -25.47 14.15 -2.80
CA SER A 200 -25.70 15.24 -1.85
C SER A 200 -24.75 16.41 -2.07
N GLU A 201 -23.45 16.13 -2.24
CA GLU A 201 -22.44 17.16 -2.54
C GLU A 201 -22.73 17.87 -3.86
N MET A 202 -23.07 17.11 -4.90
CA MET A 202 -23.42 17.66 -6.20
C MET A 202 -24.68 18.53 -6.13
N LEU A 203 -25.69 18.09 -5.36
CA LEU A 203 -26.90 18.86 -5.14
C LEU A 203 -26.61 20.15 -4.37
N MET A 204 -25.82 20.11 -3.30
CA MET A 204 -25.42 21.31 -2.55
C MET A 204 -24.65 22.30 -3.44
N ALA A 205 -23.73 21.82 -4.28
CA ALA A 205 -23.01 22.67 -5.23
C ALA A 205 -23.95 23.32 -6.26
N ARG A 206 -24.90 22.54 -6.81
CA ARG A 206 -25.92 23.03 -7.75
C ARG A 206 -26.85 24.06 -7.10
N LEU A 207 -27.27 23.83 -5.85
CA LEU A 207 -28.11 24.76 -5.09
C LEU A 207 -27.35 26.05 -4.73
N GLY A 208 -26.05 25.95 -4.43
CA GLY A 208 -25.17 27.11 -4.26
C GLY A 208 -25.12 27.98 -5.52
N LEU A 209 -24.86 27.35 -6.69
CA LEU A 209 -24.88 28.05 -7.98
C LEU A 209 -26.26 28.63 -8.30
N LEU A 210 -27.33 27.91 -8.00
CA LEU A 210 -28.70 28.38 -8.23
C LEU A 210 -28.98 29.68 -7.46
N ARG A 211 -28.51 29.78 -6.21
CA ARG A 211 -28.68 30.98 -5.38
C ARG A 211 -27.93 32.20 -5.94
N GLU A 212 -26.78 31.99 -6.59
CA GLU A 212 -26.04 33.08 -7.23
C GLU A 212 -26.68 33.49 -8.57
N VAL A 213 -27.23 32.53 -9.31
CA VAL A 213 -27.85 32.75 -10.62
C VAL A 213 -29.29 33.28 -10.50
N SER A 214 -29.98 33.02 -9.39
CA SER A 214 -31.39 33.40 -9.20
C SER A 214 -31.64 34.90 -9.34
N ASP A 215 -30.69 35.74 -8.93
CA ASP A 215 -30.82 37.20 -9.02
C ASP A 215 -30.80 37.72 -10.47
N TYR A 216 -30.26 36.91 -11.39
CA TYR A 216 -30.17 37.19 -12.83
C TYR A 216 -31.24 36.44 -13.64
N ALA A 217 -32.07 35.63 -12.99
CA ALA A 217 -33.16 34.88 -13.61
C ALA A 217 -34.20 35.86 -14.19
N GLY A 218 -34.57 35.65 -15.45
CA GLY A 218 -35.51 36.51 -16.18
C GLY A 218 -34.90 37.79 -16.76
N ARG A 219 -33.65 38.14 -16.41
CA ARG A 219 -32.90 39.25 -17.03
C ARG A 219 -31.88 38.78 -18.04
N TYR A 220 -31.02 37.84 -17.63
CA TYR A 220 -29.95 37.29 -18.48
C TYR A 220 -30.10 35.79 -18.76
N PHE A 221 -30.72 35.06 -17.83
CA PHE A 221 -30.95 33.62 -17.99
C PHE A 221 -32.45 33.30 -17.97
N SER A 222 -32.91 32.48 -18.91
CA SER A 222 -34.27 31.94 -18.87
C SER A 222 -34.39 30.86 -17.79
N MET A 223 -35.59 30.70 -17.24
CA MET A 223 -35.84 29.70 -16.19
C MET A 223 -35.58 28.27 -16.70
N GLU A 224 -35.89 28.01 -17.96
CA GLU A 224 -35.58 26.75 -18.64
C GLU A 224 -34.07 26.53 -18.76
N HIS A 225 -33.31 27.57 -19.11
CA HIS A 225 -31.85 27.49 -19.20
C HIS A 225 -31.21 27.20 -17.83
N ILE A 226 -31.77 27.76 -16.75
CA ILE A 226 -31.30 27.48 -15.38
C ILE A 226 -31.58 26.01 -15.00
N LYS A 227 -32.80 25.52 -15.23
CA LYS A 227 -33.17 24.12 -14.95
C LYS A 227 -32.30 23.13 -15.75
N ARG A 228 -32.04 23.42 -17.03
CA ARG A 228 -31.23 22.53 -17.89
C ARG A 228 -29.73 22.61 -17.62
N THR A 229 -29.17 23.80 -17.48
CA THR A 229 -27.72 23.98 -17.40
C THR A 229 -27.19 23.92 -15.97
N VAL A 230 -27.89 24.56 -15.01
CA VAL A 230 -27.43 24.64 -13.61
C VAL A 230 -27.84 23.38 -12.84
N LEU A 231 -29.10 22.98 -12.95
CA LEU A 231 -29.62 21.80 -12.23
C LEU A 231 -29.37 20.48 -12.98
N GLN A 232 -29.03 20.53 -14.28
CA GLN A 232 -28.76 19.36 -15.14
C GLN A 232 -29.93 18.38 -15.21
N MET A 233 -31.16 18.91 -15.19
CA MET A 233 -32.39 18.12 -15.31
C MET A 233 -32.66 17.77 -16.77
N THR A 234 -33.24 16.61 -17.01
CA THR A 234 -33.71 16.19 -18.34
C THR A 234 -35.04 16.85 -18.70
N ASP A 235 -35.35 16.91 -20.00
CA ASP A 235 -36.60 17.50 -20.49
C ASP A 235 -37.84 16.73 -20.01
N GLU A 236 -37.68 15.45 -19.65
CA GLU A 236 -38.72 14.62 -19.04
C GLU A 236 -38.92 14.97 -17.56
N GLU A 237 -37.83 15.01 -16.79
CA GLU A 237 -37.84 15.40 -15.38
C GLU A 237 -38.46 16.79 -15.20
N ILE A 238 -38.10 17.77 -16.04
CA ILE A 238 -38.64 19.13 -15.97
C ILE A 238 -40.17 19.13 -16.16
N ARG A 239 -40.69 18.30 -17.07
CA ARG A 239 -42.13 18.19 -17.33
C ARG A 239 -42.85 17.50 -16.17
N GLU A 240 -42.26 16.45 -15.60
CA GLU A 240 -42.82 15.76 -14.42
C GLU A 240 -42.86 16.69 -13.21
N MET A 241 -41.74 17.34 -12.88
CA MET A 241 -41.71 18.29 -11.76
C MET A 241 -42.69 19.45 -11.95
N GLN A 242 -42.88 19.94 -13.18
CA GLN A 242 -43.87 20.99 -13.41
C GLN A 242 -45.30 20.51 -13.14
N LYS A 243 -45.64 19.27 -13.55
CA LYS A 243 -46.94 18.67 -13.26
C LYS A 243 -47.15 18.46 -11.75
N GLU A 244 -46.13 18.02 -11.04
CA GLU A 244 -46.16 17.83 -9.60
C GLU A 244 -46.38 19.16 -8.87
N ILE A 245 -45.64 20.21 -9.25
CA ILE A 245 -45.81 21.56 -8.69
C ILE A 245 -47.23 22.08 -8.95
N ASP A 246 -47.75 21.93 -10.18
CA ASP A 246 -49.09 22.40 -10.52
C ASP A 246 -50.18 21.63 -9.74
N ALA A 247 -49.94 20.36 -9.42
CA ALA A 247 -50.82 19.54 -8.59
C ALA A 247 -50.75 19.89 -7.10
N GLU A 248 -49.59 20.30 -6.57
CA GLU A 248 -49.42 20.73 -5.17
C GLU A 248 -49.99 22.15 -4.90
N VAL A 249 -50.07 22.98 -5.94
CA VAL A 249 -50.64 24.34 -5.86
C VAL A 249 -52.18 24.33 -5.85
N THR A 250 -52.80 23.19 -6.17
CA THR A 250 -54.26 22.99 -6.19
C THR A 250 -54.75 22.36 -4.88
#